data_AF-A0A1C5SD43-F1
#
_entry.id   AF-A0A1C5SD43-F1
#
_cell.length_a   1.000
_cell.length_b   1.000
_cell.length_c   1.000
_cell.angle_alpha   90.00
_cell.angle_beta   90.00
_cell.angle_gamma   90.00
#
_symmetry.space_group_name_H-M   'P 1'
#
loop_
_entity.id
_entity.type
_entity.pdbx_description
1 polymer ?
#
loop_
_entity_poly.entity_id
_entity_poly.type
_entity_poly.pdbx_seq_one_letter_code
_entity_poly.pdbx_strand_id
1 'polypeptide(L)' 'MAEKTTIFDNINGELRRRHLTQQDLAKTIEIDRRTWSKWQDKNDMPASVLLQIAKWLNVTLDYLTRDVHAE' A
#
# COMPACT_ATOMS: atom_id res chain seq x y z
N MET A 1 1.66 -22.89 3.57
CA MET A 1 0.70 -21.83 3.91
C MET A 1 0.88 -20.78 2.83
N ALA A 2 -0.05 -20.64 1.89
CA ALA A 2 0.10 -19.66 0.82
C ALA A 2 -0.05 -18.25 1.43
N GLU A 3 1.02 -17.46 1.41
CA GLU A 3 0.98 -16.05 1.82
C GLU A 3 0.05 -15.32 0.85
N LYS A 4 -1.12 -14.90 1.34
CA LYS A 4 -1.97 -13.97 0.59
C LYS A 4 -1.20 -12.66 0.41
N THR A 5 -0.84 -12.33 -0.82
CA THR A 5 -0.32 -11.00 -1.15
C THR A 5 -1.41 -9.98 -0.90
N THR A 6 -1.21 -9.09 0.06
CA THR A 6 -2.16 -8.01 0.36
C THR A 6 -1.83 -6.77 -0.46
N ILE A 7 -2.78 -5.84 -0.58
CA ILE A 7 -2.56 -4.52 -1.17
C ILE A 7 -1.33 -3.82 -0.53
N PHE A 8 -1.10 -4.05 0.76
CA PHE A 8 0.04 -3.50 1.49
C PHE A 8 1.37 -4.10 1.04
N ASP A 9 1.40 -5.37 0.62
CA ASP A 9 2.61 -6.00 0.09
C ASP A 9 3.02 -5.36 -1.25
N ASN A 10 2.05 -5.15 -2.14
CA ASN A 10 2.27 -4.44 -3.41
C ASN A 10 2.79 -3.01 -3.18
N ILE A 11 2.19 -2.27 -2.23
CA ILE A 11 2.66 -0.93 -1.85
C ILE A 11 4.09 -0.99 -1.29
N ASN A 12 4.38 -1.94 -0.39
CA ASN A 12 5.73 -2.10 0.17
C ASN A 12 6.77 -2.47 -0.89
N GLY A 13 6.40 -3.27 -1.88
CA GLY A 13 7.23 -3.59 -3.04
C GLY A 13 7.62 -2.35 -3.84
N GLU A 14 6.65 -1.48 -4.13
CA GLU A 14 6.91 -0.21 -4.82
C GLU A 14 7.77 0.75 -4.00
N LEU A 15 7.52 0.85 -2.69
CA LEU A 15 8.38 1.65 -1.81
C LEU A 15 9.83 1.18 -1.86
N ARG A 16 10.06 -0.14 -1.75
CA ARG A 16 11.41 -0.73 -1.82
C ARG A 16 12.09 -0.45 -3.15
N ARG A 17 11.38 -0.59 -4.28
CA ARG A 17 11.90 -0.29 -5.63
C ARG A 17 12.35 1.16 -5.79
N ARG A 18 11.74 2.07 -5.02
CA ARG A 18 12.00 3.51 -5.07
C ARG A 18 12.91 3.99 -3.94
N HIS A 19 13.42 3.08 -3.11
CA HIS A 19 14.19 3.41 -1.90
C HIS A 19 13.44 4.31 -0.92
N LEU A 20 12.11 4.19 -0.87
CA LEU A 20 11.23 4.92 0.04
C LEU A 20 10.88 4.05 1.24
N THR A 21 10.61 4.69 2.38
CA THR A 21 10.12 3.99 3.58
C THR A 21 8.62 4.19 3.77
N GLN A 22 8.01 3.35 4.60
CA GLN A 22 6.63 3.55 5.02
C GLN A 22 6.44 4.88 5.78
N GLN A 23 7.49 5.42 6.40
CA GLN A 23 7.42 6.75 7.02
C GLN A 23 7.35 7.86 5.97
N ASP A 24 8.07 7.72 4.84
CA ASP A 24 8.00 8.70 3.74
C ASP A 24 6.60 8.69 3.11
N LEU A 25 6.03 7.50 2.94
CA LEU A 25 4.64 7.34 2.51
C LEU A 25 3.68 8.03 3.49
N ALA A 26 3.79 7.71 4.79
CA ALA A 26 2.88 8.26 5.82
C ALA A 26 2.96 9.79 5.91
N LYS A 27 4.17 10.36 5.79
CA LYS A 27 4.37 11.81 5.71
C LYS A 27 3.73 12.41 4.46
N THR A 28 3.88 11.75 3.31
CA THR A 28 3.34 12.24 2.04
C THR A 28 1.82 12.32 2.03
N ILE A 29 1.16 11.30 2.59
CA ILE A 29 -0.31 11.25 2.66
C ILE A 29 -0.85 11.86 3.96
N GLU A 30 0.01 12.51 4.74
CA GLU A 30 -0.32 13.22 5.99
C GLU A 30 -1.10 12.36 7.01
N ILE A 31 -0.72 11.08 7.14
CA ILE A 31 -1.31 10.17 8.13
C ILE A 31 -0.32 9.82 9.24
N ASP A 32 -0.88 9.53 10.41
CA ASP A 32 -0.10 8.95 11.49
C ASP A 32 0.27 7.48 11.21
N ARG A 33 1.47 7.07 11.64
CA ARG A 33 1.96 5.69 11.50
C ARG A 33 1.03 4.66 12.18
N ARG A 34 0.40 5.02 13.29
CA ARG A 34 -0.58 4.16 13.98
C ARG A 34 -1.80 3.90 13.11
N THR A 35 -2.26 4.91 12.37
CA THR A 35 -3.37 4.77 11.42
C THR A 35 -3.01 3.81 10.29
N TRP A 36 -1.79 3.95 9.73
CA TRP A 36 -1.27 3.01 8.73
C TRP A 36 -1.23 1.57 9.26
N SER A 37 -0.66 1.34 10.44
CA SER A 37 -0.59 0.00 11.05
C SER A 37 -1.98 -0.59 11.35
N LYS A 38 -2.94 0.25 11.78
CA LYS A 38 -4.32 -0.20 12.01
C LYS A 38 -5.00 -0.66 10.70
N TRP A 39 -4.75 0.03 9.59
CA TRP A 39 -5.27 -0.40 8.29
C TRP A 39 -4.63 -1.70 7.81
N GLN A 40 -3.34 -1.90 8.06
CA GLN A 40 -2.65 -3.15 7.74
C GLN A 40 -3.24 -4.33 8.50
N ASP A 41 -3.46 -4.16 9.81
CA ASP A 41 -4.03 -5.19 10.68
C ASP A 41 -5.47 -5.55 10.30
N LYS A 42 -6.30 -4.53 10.02
CA LYS A 42 -7.73 -4.73 9.72
C LYS A 42 -8.05 -4.90 8.23
N ASN A 43 -7.04 -4.76 7.36
CA ASN A 43 -7.19 -4.69 5.92
C ASN A 43 -8.29 -3.70 5.46
N ASP A 44 -8.38 -2.55 6.13
CA ASP A 44 -9.48 -1.56 6.01
C ASP A 44 -8.95 -0.19 5.59
N MET A 45 -8.07 -0.15 4.59
CA MET A 45 -7.56 1.12 4.06
C MET A 45 -8.64 1.84 3.24
N PRO A 46 -8.87 3.14 3.45
CA PRO A 46 -9.81 3.90 2.64
C PRO A 46 -9.39 3.95 1.17
N ALA A 47 -10.34 3.76 0.25
CA ALA A 47 -10.08 3.85 -1.19
C ALA A 47 -9.50 5.22 -1.63
N SER A 48 -9.89 6.31 -0.94
CA SER A 48 -9.34 7.64 -1.18
C SER A 48 -7.83 7.70 -0.90
N VAL A 49 -7.37 7.04 0.16
CA VAL A 49 -5.94 6.95 0.49
C VAL A 49 -5.23 6.08 -0.54
N LEU A 50 -5.79 4.94 -0.89
CA LEU A 50 -5.22 4.06 -1.93
C LEU A 50 -5.03 4.81 -3.27
N LEU A 51 -5.99 5.65 -3.65
CA LEU A 51 -5.90 6.50 -4.85
C LEU A 51 -4.78 7.55 -4.74
N GLN A 52 -4.59 8.16 -3.57
CA GLN A 52 -3.49 9.09 -3.35
C GLN A 52 -2.13 8.39 -3.45
N ILE A 53 -2.00 7.20 -2.86
CA ILE A 53 -0.79 6.37 -2.94
C ILE A 53 -0.50 5.99 -4.39
N ALA A 54 -1.50 5.53 -5.14
CA ALA A 54 -1.35 5.18 -6.55
C ALA A 54 -0.87 6.38 -7.39
N LYS A 55 -1.46 7.56 -7.17
CA LYS A 55 -1.05 8.80 -7.84
C LYS A 55 0.39 9.20 -7.50
N TRP A 56 0.75 9.16 -6.22
CA TRP A 56 2.09 9.53 -5.76
C TRP A 56 3.16 8.56 -6.28
N LEU A 57 2.86 7.26 -6.24
CA LEU A 57 3.70 6.23 -6.84
C LEU A 57 3.59 6.21 -8.38
N ASN A 58 2.74 7.02 -9.01
CA ASN A 58 2.57 6.98 -10.47
C ASN A 58 2.30 5.56 -11.02
N VAL A 59 1.48 4.78 -10.30
CA VAL A 59 1.04 3.43 -10.69
C VAL A 59 -0.48 3.39 -10.82
N THR A 60 -1.01 2.36 -11.49
CA THR A 60 -2.46 2.16 -11.57
C THR A 60 -3.00 1.57 -10.27
N LEU A 61 -4.26 1.87 -9.95
CA LEU A 61 -4.96 1.23 -8.83
C LEU A 61 -5.00 -0.30 -9.01
N ASP A 62 -5.28 -0.75 -10.23
CA ASP A 62 -5.28 -2.17 -10.61
C ASP A 62 -3.99 -2.86 -10.20
N TYR A 63 -2.84 -2.26 -10.48
CA TYR A 63 -1.54 -2.82 -10.10
C TYR A 63 -1.39 -3.00 -8.60
N LEU A 64 -1.85 -2.04 -7.78
CA LEU A 64 -1.79 -2.15 -6.31
C LEU A 64 -2.79 -3.17 -5.75
N THR A 65 -3.93 -3.36 -6.42
CA THR A 65 -4.98 -4.29 -5.99
C THR A 65 -4.86 -5.68 -6.59
N ARG A 66 -3.93 -5.87 -7.54
CA ARG A 66 -3.77 -7.15 -8.23
C ARG A 66 -3.37 -8.23 -7.24
N ASP A 67 -4.23 -9.22 -7.11
CA ASP A 67 -3.91 -10.45 -6.40
C ASP A 67 -3.11 -11.34 -7.36
N VAL A 68 -1.86 -11.64 -6.99
CA VAL A 68 -0.96 -12.49 -7.78
C VAL A 68 -1.19 -14.00 -7.52
N HIS A 69 -2.28 -14.36 -6.85
CA HIS A 69 -2.71 -15.74 -6.64
C HIS A 69 -3.93 -16.12 -7.51
N ALA A 70 -3.94 -15.64 -8.76
CA ALA A 70 -4.72 -16.29 -9.80
C ALA A 70 -4.00 -17.58 -10.21
N GLU A 71 -4.11 -18.62 -9.37
CA GLU A 71 -4.00 -20.06 -9.69
C GLU A 71 -4.29 -20.94 -8.46
#